data_AF-A0A6J7G7I9-F1
#
_entry.id   AF-A0A6J7G7I9-F1
#
_cell.length_a   1.000
_cell.length_b   1.000
_cell.length_c   1.000
_cell.angle_alpha   90.00
_cell.angle_beta   90.00
_cell.angle_gamma   90.00
#
_symmetry.space_group_name_H-M   'P 1'
#
loop_
_entity.id
_entity.type
_entity.pdbx_description
1 polymer ?
#
loop_
_entity_poly.entity_id
_entity_poly.type
_entity_poly.pdbx_seq_one_letter_code
_entity_poly.pdbx_strand_id
1 'polypeptide(L)'
;MLPQAFLESTGRYLQTEAPVQLPDQSKPYLLGSLSLAQLVNLYSSDQVESFAGFLALDAEPGLGLDPIKLPAQEVGTSVNWLTLFYAVEWVLFGFFAVFLWWRLVQDQRLRESTKTNA
;
A
#
# COMPACT_ATOMS: atom_id res chain seq x y z
N MET A 1 -19.36 35.50 9.30
CA MET A 1 -18.67 34.23 9.62
C MET A 1 -19.28 33.18 8.73
N LEU A 2 -18.61 32.82 7.63
CA LEU A 2 -19.14 31.81 6.71
C LEU A 2 -18.99 30.43 7.36
N PRO A 3 -19.99 29.55 7.27
CA PRO A 3 -19.90 28.20 7.81
C PRO A 3 -18.77 27.45 7.11
N GLN A 4 -17.82 26.91 7.88
CA GLN A 4 -16.69 26.11 7.39
C GLN A 4 -17.09 24.88 6.55
N ALA A 5 -18.39 24.54 6.50
CA ALA A 5 -18.94 23.43 5.73
C ALA A 5 -18.76 23.52 4.21
N PHE A 6 -18.36 24.68 3.66
CA PHE A 6 -18.17 24.89 2.20
C PHE A 6 -16.73 25.21 1.79
N LEU A 7 -15.75 25.08 2.69
CA LEU A 7 -14.34 25.19 2.31
C LEU A 7 -13.90 23.87 1.69
N GLU A 8 -13.32 23.93 0.49
CA GLU A 8 -12.69 22.79 -0.17
C GLU A 8 -11.52 22.32 0.72
N SER A 9 -11.78 21.30 1.53
CA SER A 9 -10.79 20.74 2.45
C SER A 9 -10.07 19.60 1.77
N THR A 10 -8.83 19.85 1.35
CA THR A 10 -7.94 18.79 0.89
C THR A 10 -7.43 18.00 2.10
N GLY A 11 -7.38 16.68 1.98
CA GLY A 11 -6.89 15.82 3.04
C GLY A 11 -6.48 14.45 2.51
N ARG A 12 -5.74 13.71 3.33
CA ARG A 12 -5.24 12.38 3.02
C ARG A 12 -5.93 11.36 3.90
N TYR A 13 -6.51 10.33 3.30
CA TYR A 13 -7.01 9.19 4.03
C TYR A 13 -5.83 8.37 4.55
N LEU A 14 -5.78 8.16 5.86
CA LEU A 14 -4.74 7.41 6.54
C LEU A 14 -5.37 6.20 7.23
N GLN A 15 -4.63 5.10 7.23
CA GLN A 15 -5.03 3.89 7.93
C GLN A 15 -4.74 4.04 9.43
N THR A 16 -5.55 3.39 10.27
CA THR A 16 -5.25 3.30 11.70
C THR A 16 -3.97 2.50 11.93
N GLU A 17 -3.11 2.99 12.83
CA GLU A 17 -1.96 2.23 13.29
C GLU A 17 -2.35 1.26 14.42
N ALA A 18 -1.52 0.24 14.63
CA ALA A 18 -1.65 -0.63 15.78
C ALA A 18 -1.26 0.13 17.06
N PRO A 19 -1.96 -0.10 18.19
CA PRO A 19 -1.63 0.56 19.44
C PRO A 19 -0.25 0.12 19.93
N VAL A 20 0.63 1.08 20.16
CA VAL A 20 1.95 0.86 20.75
C VAL A 20 1.88 1.12 22.26
N GLN A 21 2.80 0.51 23.02
CA GLN A 21 2.97 0.79 24.44
C GLN A 21 3.19 2.28 24.67
N LEU A 22 2.58 2.81 25.73
CA LEU A 22 2.69 4.23 26.04
C LEU A 22 4.17 4.60 26.25
N PRO A 23 4.67 5.66 25.57
CA PRO A 23 6.02 6.16 25.78
C PRO A 23 6.29 6.54 27.25
N ASP A 24 5.26 7.01 27.94
CA ASP A 24 5.34 7.45 29.34
C ASP A 24 4.04 7.07 30.07
N GLN A 25 4.14 6.14 31.04
CA GLN A 25 2.99 5.71 31.85
C GLN A 25 2.43 6.83 32.75
N SER A 26 3.22 7.85 33.05
CA SER A 26 2.76 9.00 33.84
C SER A 26 1.93 9.99 33.03
N LYS A 27 1.95 9.88 31.69
CA LYS A 27 1.22 10.75 30.77
C LYS A 27 0.33 9.91 29.83
N PRO A 28 -0.83 9.42 30.32
CA PRO A 28 -1.69 8.51 29.56
C PRO A 28 -2.28 9.10 28.28
N TYR A 29 -2.24 10.42 28.13
CA TYR A 29 -2.69 11.17 26.96
C TYR A 29 -1.63 11.28 25.84
N LEU A 30 -0.38 10.91 26.12
CA LEU A 30 0.74 11.02 25.18
C LEU A 30 0.87 9.68 24.44
N LEU A 31 0.17 9.58 23.31
CA LEU A 31 0.12 8.37 22.50
C LEU A 31 1.35 8.30 21.56
N GLY A 32 1.96 7.12 21.47
CA GLY A 32 3.11 6.86 20.58
C GLY A 32 2.72 6.42 19.16
N SER A 33 1.43 6.22 18.91
CA SER A 33 0.87 5.73 17.65
C SER A 33 -0.52 6.33 17.43
N LEU A 34 -0.92 6.52 16.18
CA LEU A 34 -2.26 7.04 15.87
C LEU A 34 -3.25 5.88 15.62
N SER A 35 -3.72 5.30 16.73
CA SER A 35 -4.65 4.17 16.72
C SER A 35 -6.07 4.60 17.07
N LEU A 36 -7.02 4.39 16.15
CA LEU A 36 -8.43 4.71 16.36
C LEU A 36 -9.03 3.91 17.51
N ALA A 37 -8.70 2.62 17.63
CA ALA A 37 -9.19 1.79 18.72
C ALA A 37 -8.73 2.30 20.10
N GLN A 38 -7.48 2.77 20.19
CA GLN A 38 -6.96 3.36 21.43
C GLN A 38 -7.64 4.69 21.74
N LEU A 39 -7.89 5.51 20.72
CA LEU A 39 -8.54 6.80 20.87
C LEU A 39 -10.01 6.67 21.30
N VAL A 40 -10.75 5.73 20.69
CA VAL A 40 -12.14 5.41 21.07
C VAL A 40 -12.20 4.95 22.53
N ASN A 41 -11.29 4.08 22.96
CA ASN A 41 -11.24 3.61 24.36
C ASN A 41 -10.90 4.73 25.35
N LEU A 42 -10.18 5.78 24.93
CA LEU A 42 -9.78 6.88 25.81
C LEU A 42 -10.86 7.96 25.94
N TYR A 43 -11.55 8.26 24.84
CA TYR A 43 -12.47 9.42 24.75
C TYR A 43 -13.95 9.05 24.66
N SER A 44 -14.29 7.79 24.34
CA SER A 44 -15.68 7.35 24.27
C SER A 44 -16.01 6.37 25.37
N SER A 45 -16.98 6.72 26.22
CA SER A 45 -17.60 5.77 27.15
C SER A 45 -18.64 4.87 26.48
N ASP A 46 -19.19 5.30 25.34
CA ASP A 46 -20.27 4.62 24.62
C ASP A 46 -19.77 3.96 23.33
N GLN A 47 -20.58 3.07 22.75
CA GLN A 47 -20.28 2.44 21.47
C GLN A 47 -20.32 3.48 20.36
N VAL A 48 -19.17 3.75 19.75
CA VAL A 48 -19.03 4.68 18.61
C VAL A 48 -18.83 3.86 17.34
N GLU A 49 -19.57 4.20 16.29
CA GLU A 49 -19.31 3.68 14.94
C GLU A 49 -17.92 4.14 14.49
N SER A 50 -16.98 3.20 14.47
CA SER A 50 -15.60 3.45 14.05
C SER A 50 -15.39 3.05 12.59
N PHE A 51 -14.69 3.88 11.84
CA PHE A 51 -14.23 3.56 10.49
C PHE A 51 -12.79 3.01 10.53
N ALA A 52 -12.38 2.29 9.48
CA ALA A 52 -11.06 1.65 9.41
C ALA A 52 -9.88 2.64 9.35
N GLY A 53 -10.13 3.92 9.13
CA GLY A 53 -9.12 4.96 9.00
C GLY A 53 -9.67 6.35 9.31
N PHE A 54 -8.80 7.33 9.24
CA PHE A 54 -9.08 8.73 9.56
C PHE A 54 -8.59 9.64 8.45
N LEU A 55 -9.14 10.85 8.39
CA LEU A 55 -8.80 11.85 7.38
C LEU A 55 -7.88 12.89 8.02
N ALA A 56 -6.63 12.95 7.57
CA ALA A 56 -5.74 14.06 7.92
C ALA A 56 -6.02 15.23 6.97
N LEU A 57 -6.60 16.30 7.51
CA LEU A 57 -6.93 17.50 6.76
C LEU A 57 -5.70 18.42 6.67
N ASP A 58 -5.45 18.97 5.49
CA ASP A 58 -4.44 20.01 5.27
C ASP A 58 -5.04 21.37 5.66
N ALA A 59 -5.27 21.56 6.96
CA ALA A 59 -5.84 22.77 7.53
C ALA A 59 -4.98 23.29 8.69
N GLU A 60 -4.96 24.62 8.87
CA GLU A 60 -4.37 25.19 10.07
C GLU A 60 -5.16 24.74 11.30
N PRO A 61 -4.52 24.18 12.33
CA PRO A 61 -5.20 23.80 13.55
C PRO A 61 -5.76 25.05 14.24
N GLY A 62 -7.08 25.23 14.19
CA GLY A 62 -7.79 26.41 14.71
C GLY A 62 -7.75 26.63 16.23
N LEU A 63 -6.83 25.97 16.94
CA LEU A 63 -6.67 25.98 18.39
C LEU A 63 -5.30 26.49 18.85
N GLY A 64 -4.51 27.12 17.97
CA GLY A 64 -3.15 27.57 18.29
C GLY A 64 -2.18 26.42 18.56
N LEU A 65 -2.47 25.25 17.99
CA LEU A 65 -1.64 24.06 18.09
C LEU A 65 -0.61 24.05 16.97
N ASP A 66 0.51 23.37 17.19
CA ASP A 66 1.48 23.18 16.13
C ASP A 66 0.97 22.14 15.11
N PRO A 67 1.11 22.40 13.80
CA PRO A 67 0.69 21.45 12.78
C PRO A 67 1.57 20.20 12.79
N ILE A 68 0.93 19.03 12.74
CA ILE A 68 1.63 17.74 12.64
C ILE A 68 2.09 17.54 11.20
N LYS A 69 3.41 17.48 11.00
CA LYS A 69 4.00 17.18 9.69
C LYS A 69 4.02 15.66 9.46
N LEU A 70 3.06 15.16 8.71
CA LEU A 70 3.14 13.80 8.17
C LEU A 70 4.06 13.80 6.96
N PRO A 71 5.19 13.07 6.98
CA PRO A 71 6.01 12.93 5.78
C PRO A 71 5.15 12.33 4.67
N ALA A 72 5.23 12.91 3.47
CA ALA A 72 4.64 12.26 2.30
C ALA A 72 5.29 10.88 2.17
N GLN A 73 4.49 9.85 1.94
CA GLN A 73 5.04 8.53 1.64
C GLN A 73 5.92 8.69 0.40
N GLU A 74 7.23 8.54 0.58
CA GLU A 74 8.14 8.55 -0.54
C GLU A 74 7.79 7.33 -1.39
N VAL A 75 7.06 7.56 -2.47
CA VAL A 75 6.92 6.58 -3.55
C VAL A 75 8.32 6.50 -4.13
N GLY A 76 9.15 5.63 -3.56
CA GLY A 76 10.53 5.48 -3.93
C GLY A 76 10.59 5.20 -5.43
N THR A 77 10.96 6.20 -6.21
CA THR A 77 11.23 6.11 -7.65
C THR A 77 12.57 5.44 -7.92
N SER A 78 13.09 4.67 -6.97
CA SER A 78 14.28 3.87 -7.16
C SER A 78 13.91 2.62 -7.95
N VAL A 79 14.70 2.33 -8.98
CA VAL A 79 14.60 1.07 -9.70
C VAL A 79 14.93 -0.05 -8.72
N ASN A 80 13.95 -0.88 -8.41
CA ASN A 80 14.16 -2.06 -7.60
C ASN A 80 14.89 -3.12 -8.43
N TRP A 81 16.20 -3.26 -8.19
CA TRP A 81 17.06 -4.23 -8.88
C TRP A 81 16.58 -5.68 -8.75
N LEU A 82 15.90 -6.04 -7.65
CA LEU A 82 15.30 -7.37 -7.49
C LEU A 82 14.16 -7.58 -8.49
N THR A 83 13.29 -6.58 -8.63
CA THR A 83 12.19 -6.61 -9.60
C THR A 83 12.73 -6.62 -11.03
N LEU A 84 13.82 -5.89 -11.31
CA LEU A 84 14.46 -5.91 -12.62
C LEU A 84 15.06 -7.28 -12.96
N PHE A 85 15.75 -7.91 -12.00
CA PHE A 85 16.28 -9.26 -12.17
C PHE A 85 15.16 -10.27 -12.45
N TYR A 86 14.06 -10.19 -11.69
CA TYR A 86 12.87 -11.00 -11.94
C TYR A 86 12.32 -10.80 -13.36
N ALA A 87 12.22 -9.55 -13.83
CA ALA A 87 11.76 -9.27 -15.19
C ALA A 87 12.67 -9.93 -16.26
N VAL A 88 14.00 -9.92 -16.08
CA VAL A 88 14.93 -10.60 -16.98
C VAL A 88 14.74 -12.11 -16.95
N GLU A 89 14.54 -12.68 -15.77
CA GLU A 89 14.27 -14.11 -15.60
C GLU A 89 13.01 -14.55 -16.36
N TRP A 90 11.93 -13.77 -16.29
CA TRP A 90 10.71 -14.03 -17.06
C TRP A 90 10.92 -14.00 -18.57
N VAL A 91 11.74 -13.07 -19.06
CA VAL A 91 12.08 -13.02 -20.48
C VAL A 91 12.82 -14.28 -20.90
N LEU A 92 13.78 -14.76 -20.09
CA LEU A 92 14.50 -16.00 -20.36
C LEU A 92 13.54 -17.21 -20.37
N PHE A 93 12.69 -17.35 -19.36
CA PHE A 93 11.72 -18.46 -19.31
C PHE A 93 10.70 -18.41 -20.45
N GLY A 94 10.16 -17.23 -20.75
CA GLY A 94 9.24 -17.04 -21.87
C GLY A 94 9.91 -17.40 -23.20
N PHE A 95 11.15 -16.96 -23.39
CA PHE A 95 11.94 -17.30 -24.57
C PHE A 95 12.16 -18.82 -24.69
N PHE A 96 12.62 -19.48 -23.63
CA PHE A 96 12.84 -20.93 -23.64
C PHE A 96 11.54 -21.72 -23.86
N ALA A 97 10.43 -21.30 -23.26
CA ALA A 97 9.14 -21.95 -23.45
C ALA A 97 8.68 -21.89 -24.92
N VAL A 98 8.76 -20.72 -25.55
CA VAL A 98 8.40 -20.55 -26.97
C VAL A 98 9.35 -21.32 -27.88
N PHE A 99 10.66 -21.28 -27.60
CA PHE A 99 11.66 -22.02 -28.37
C PHE A 99 11.43 -23.53 -28.30
N LEU A 100 11.23 -24.07 -27.10
CA LEU A 100 10.97 -25.50 -26.91
C LEU A 100 9.65 -25.92 -27.54
N TRP A 101 8.60 -25.10 -27.42
CA TRP A 101 7.32 -25.38 -28.08
C TRP A 101 7.48 -25.46 -29.60
N TRP A 102 8.12 -24.46 -30.22
CA TRP A 102 8.36 -24.47 -31.66
C TRP A 102 9.20 -25.68 -32.09
N ARG A 103 10.28 -25.98 -31.36
CA ARG A 103 11.13 -27.16 -31.62
C ARG A 103 10.32 -28.47 -31.53
N LEU A 104 9.52 -28.65 -30.48
CA LEU A 104 8.68 -29.83 -30.29
C LEU A 104 7.65 -29.99 -31.42
N VAL A 105 7.04 -28.88 -31.87
CA VAL A 105 6.10 -28.89 -32.99
C VAL A 105 6.78 -29.35 -34.28
N GLN A 106 7.99 -28.85 -34.58
CA GLN A 106 8.74 -29.30 -35.77
C GLN A 106 9.14 -30.78 -35.67
N ASP A 107 9.59 -31.24 -34.50
CA ASP A 107 9.93 -32.64 -34.27
C ASP A 107 8.72 -33.56 -34.53
N GLN A 108 7.50 -33.16 -34.16
CA GLN A 108 6.28 -33.92 -34.48
C GLN A 108 5.97 -33.90 -35.98
N ARG A 109 6.07 -32.73 -36.63
CA ARG A 109 5.83 -32.61 -38.08
C ARG A 109 6.75 -33.52 -38.91
N LEU A 110 8.03 -33.60 -38.56
CA LEU A 110 8.99 -34.49 -39.24
C LEU A 110 8.67 -35.98 -39.05
N ARG A 111 8.18 -36.36 -37.86
CA ARG A 111 7.78 -37.75 -37.56
C ARG A 111 6.57 -38.18 -38.40
N GLU A 112 5.58 -37.30 -38.55
CA GLU A 112 4.37 -37.57 -39.34
C GLU A 112 4.65 -37.67 -40.85
N SER A 113 5.51 -36.79 -41.38
CA SER A 113 5.90 -36.86 -42.80
C SER A 113 6.65 -38.15 -43.14
N THR A 114 7.43 -38.69 -42.20
CA THR A 114 8.20 -39.92 -42.43
C THR A 114 7.29 -41.15 -42.46
N LYS A 115 6.25 -41.20 -41.61
CA LYS A 115 5.25 -42.28 -41.59
C LYS A 115 4.35 -42.33 -42.83
N THR A 116 4.17 -41.21 -43.52
CA THR A 116 3.28 -41.12 -44.69
C THR A 116 3.98 -41.56 -45.99
N ASN A 117 5.32 -41.57 -46.01
CA ASN A 117 6.13 -41.96 -47.19
C ASN A 117 6.70 -43.39 -47.11
N ALA A 118 6.34 -44.16 -46.07
CA ALA A 118 6.69 -45.56 -45.89
C ALA A 118 5.43 -46.43 -45.99
#